data_AF-A0A0D0HXH5-F1
#
_entry.id   AF-A0A0D0HXH5-F1
#
_cell.length_a   1.000
_cell.length_b   1.000
_cell.length_c   1.000
_cell.angle_alpha   90.00
_cell.angle_beta   90.00
_cell.angle_gamma   90.00
#
_symmetry.space_group_name_H-M   'P 1'
#
loop_
_entity.id
_entity.type
_entity.pdbx_description
1 polymer ?
#
loop_
_entity_poly.entity_id
_entity_poly.type
_entity_poly.pdbx_seq_one_letter_code
_entity_poly.pdbx_strand_id
1 'polypeptide(L)'
;MAQMTMIQAITDALRVEMRKDPNVLVFGEDVGVNGGVFRATEGLQAEFGEDRVFDTPLAESGIGGLAIGLALQGFRPVPEIQFFGFVYEVMDSISGQMARMRYRTGGRFHAPITVRSPFGGGVHTPELHADSLEGLVAQQPGLKVVIPSTPYDAKGLLISAIRDNDPVIFLEHMKLYRSFRQEVPEGEYTIPIGKADIKREGTDVSVITYGAMVHESLKAASELEKEGISVEVVDLRTVQPLDIETIIASVEKTGRAVVVQEAQKQAGIAANVVAEINERAILSLEAPVLRVAAPDTVYPFSQAEPVWLPNFKDVIETVKKVMTF
;
A
#
# COMPACT_ATOMS: atom_id res chain seq x y z
N MET A 1 -2.82 -24.67 3.98
CA MET A 1 -2.09 -23.52 3.42
C MET A 1 -2.14 -23.69 1.92
N ALA A 2 -2.56 -22.67 1.19
CA ALA A 2 -2.78 -22.76 -0.25
C ALA A 2 -1.85 -21.78 -0.98
N GLN A 3 -1.38 -22.15 -2.16
CA GLN A 3 -0.70 -21.23 -3.05
C GLN A 3 -1.73 -20.23 -3.59
N MET A 4 -1.58 -18.94 -3.32
CA MET A 4 -2.50 -17.89 -3.75
C MET A 4 -1.73 -16.77 -4.46
N THR A 5 -2.35 -16.16 -5.47
CA THR A 5 -1.92 -14.84 -5.96
C THR A 5 -2.39 -13.74 -5.01
N MET A 6 -1.91 -12.50 -5.17
CA MET A 6 -2.30 -11.40 -4.28
C MET A 6 -3.80 -11.08 -4.40
N ILE A 7 -4.36 -11.11 -5.62
CA ILE A 7 -5.80 -10.91 -5.82
C ILE A 7 -6.63 -12.00 -5.12
N GLN A 8 -6.17 -13.26 -5.15
CA GLN A 8 -6.86 -14.36 -4.46
C GLN A 8 -6.80 -14.20 -2.93
N ALA A 9 -5.67 -13.75 -2.40
CA ALA A 9 -5.50 -13.47 -0.97
C ALA A 9 -6.39 -12.31 -0.50
N ILE A 10 -6.57 -11.28 -1.32
CA ILE A 10 -7.50 -10.17 -1.08
C ILE A 10 -8.95 -10.65 -1.07
N THR A 11 -9.37 -11.42 -2.08
CA THR A 11 -10.71 -12.02 -2.12
C THR A 11 -10.97 -12.90 -0.89
N ASP A 12 -9.96 -13.68 -0.47
CA ASP A 12 -10.08 -14.54 0.71
C ASP A 12 -10.17 -13.75 2.01
N ALA A 13 -9.42 -12.65 2.16
CA ALA A 13 -9.55 -11.73 3.29
C ALA A 13 -10.96 -11.12 3.39
N LEU A 14 -11.51 -10.64 2.28
CA LEU A 14 -12.89 -10.13 2.22
C LEU A 14 -13.90 -11.21 2.62
N ARG A 15 -13.77 -12.42 2.06
CA ARG A 15 -14.65 -13.55 2.39
C ARG A 15 -14.59 -13.91 3.87
N VAL A 16 -13.39 -13.96 4.46
CA VAL A 16 -13.20 -14.26 5.89
C VAL A 16 -13.91 -13.21 6.76
N GLU A 17 -13.71 -11.92 6.48
CA GLU A 17 -14.32 -10.87 7.30
C GLU A 17 -15.84 -10.78 7.09
N MET A 18 -16.34 -11.00 5.88
CA MET A 18 -17.78 -11.00 5.62
C MET A 18 -18.54 -12.15 6.28
N ARG A 19 -17.91 -13.32 6.41
CA ARG A 19 -18.44 -14.46 7.20
C ARG A 19 -18.44 -14.16 8.69
N LYS A 20 -17.41 -13.46 9.18
CA LYS A 20 -17.20 -13.19 10.59
C LYS A 20 -18.08 -12.06 11.12
N ASP A 21 -18.19 -10.97 10.38
CA ASP A 21 -18.89 -9.75 10.79
C ASP A 21 -20.03 -9.44 9.81
N PRO A 22 -21.30 -9.55 10.24
CA PRO A 22 -22.45 -9.24 9.39
C PRO A 22 -22.52 -7.75 8.99
N ASN A 23 -21.78 -6.87 9.66
CA ASN A 23 -21.75 -5.44 9.36
C ASN A 23 -20.79 -5.08 8.21
N VAL A 24 -19.95 -6.01 7.76
CA VAL A 24 -18.99 -5.74 6.65
C VAL A 24 -19.75 -5.61 5.33
N LEU A 25 -19.65 -4.48 4.66
CA LEU A 25 -20.28 -4.24 3.36
C LEU A 25 -19.21 -3.93 2.32
N VAL A 26 -19.30 -4.55 1.14
CA VAL A 26 -18.40 -4.28 0.00
C VAL A 26 -19.21 -3.61 -1.09
N PHE A 27 -18.76 -2.45 -1.56
CA PHE A 27 -19.47 -1.73 -2.61
C PHE A 27 -18.53 -0.82 -3.40
N GLY A 28 -18.93 -0.51 -4.62
CA GLY A 28 -18.15 0.28 -5.57
C GLY A 28 -18.64 0.01 -6.98
N GLU A 29 -17.88 0.46 -7.97
CA GLU A 29 -18.22 0.27 -9.37
C GLU A 29 -17.86 -1.14 -9.83
N ASP A 30 -18.86 -1.89 -10.31
CA ASP A 30 -18.73 -3.25 -10.85
C ASP A 30 -18.22 -4.33 -9.87
N VAL A 31 -18.31 -4.11 -8.56
CA VAL A 31 -17.86 -5.05 -7.52
C VAL A 31 -18.83 -6.22 -7.26
N GLY A 32 -20.08 -6.10 -7.70
CA GLY A 32 -21.17 -7.06 -7.49
C GLY A 32 -21.10 -8.24 -8.44
N VAL A 33 -22.02 -8.32 -9.40
CA VAL A 33 -22.16 -9.47 -10.33
C VAL A 33 -20.88 -9.70 -11.12
N ASN A 34 -20.22 -8.64 -11.56
CA ASN A 34 -18.97 -8.71 -12.33
C ASN A 34 -17.78 -9.17 -11.45
N GLY A 35 -17.84 -9.01 -10.12
CA GLY A 35 -16.76 -9.39 -9.21
C GLY A 35 -15.56 -8.44 -9.21
N GLY A 36 -15.74 -7.20 -9.65
CA GLY A 36 -14.71 -6.17 -9.78
C GLY A 36 -13.89 -6.33 -11.07
N VAL A 37 -13.42 -5.21 -11.64
CA VAL A 37 -12.66 -5.20 -12.90
C VAL A 37 -11.36 -6.03 -12.83
N PHE A 38 -10.77 -6.16 -11.63
CA PHE A 38 -9.62 -7.01 -11.36
C PHE A 38 -9.95 -8.40 -10.81
N ARG A 39 -11.23 -8.73 -10.62
CA ARG A 39 -11.73 -9.94 -9.95
C ARG A 39 -11.38 -10.02 -8.45
N ALA A 40 -11.26 -8.87 -7.77
CA ALA A 40 -10.98 -8.82 -6.34
C ALA A 40 -12.15 -9.29 -5.47
N THR A 41 -13.39 -9.07 -5.94
CA THR A 41 -14.64 -9.39 -5.24
C THR A 41 -15.39 -10.55 -5.89
N GLU A 42 -14.72 -11.32 -6.75
CA GLU A 42 -15.30 -12.43 -7.49
C GLU A 42 -15.98 -13.45 -6.57
N GLY A 43 -17.25 -13.73 -6.86
CA GLY A 43 -18.08 -14.70 -6.13
C GLY A 43 -18.61 -14.22 -4.77
N LEU A 44 -18.19 -13.04 -4.26
CA LEU A 44 -18.64 -12.56 -2.96
C LEU A 44 -20.14 -12.22 -2.96
N GLN A 45 -20.66 -11.56 -4.00
CA GLN A 45 -22.09 -11.27 -4.09
C GLN A 45 -22.94 -12.55 -4.17
N ALA A 46 -22.49 -13.56 -4.91
CA ALA A 46 -23.18 -14.85 -4.99
C ALA A 46 -23.21 -15.58 -3.63
N GLU A 47 -22.19 -15.39 -2.79
CA GLU A 47 -22.08 -16.00 -1.47
C GLU A 47 -22.86 -15.24 -0.39
N PHE A 48 -22.80 -13.90 -0.38
CA PHE A 48 -23.32 -13.05 0.70
C PHE A 48 -24.58 -12.25 0.35
N GLY A 49 -25.01 -12.26 -0.91
CA GLY A 49 -26.18 -11.53 -1.41
C GLY A 49 -25.89 -10.08 -1.79
N GLU A 50 -26.82 -9.51 -2.55
CA GLU A 50 -26.78 -8.11 -3.03
C GLU A 50 -26.80 -7.10 -1.88
N ASP A 51 -27.45 -7.41 -0.75
CA ASP A 51 -27.49 -6.53 0.43
C ASP A 51 -26.11 -6.32 1.09
N ARG A 52 -25.13 -7.18 0.78
CA ARG A 52 -23.79 -7.18 1.38
C ARG A 52 -22.68 -6.84 0.40
N VAL A 53 -22.89 -7.13 -0.89
CA VAL A 53 -21.98 -6.80 -1.99
C VAL A 53 -22.79 -6.20 -3.12
N PHE A 54 -22.67 -4.91 -3.38
CA PHE A 54 -23.51 -4.21 -4.35
C PHE A 54 -22.75 -3.19 -5.19
N ASP A 55 -23.21 -3.05 -6.43
CA ASP A 55 -22.71 -2.04 -7.36
C ASP A 55 -23.28 -0.66 -7.00
N THR A 56 -22.47 0.38 -7.17
CA THR A 56 -22.87 1.77 -6.97
C THR A 56 -23.02 2.51 -8.31
N PRO A 57 -23.72 3.66 -8.34
CA PRO A 57 -23.54 4.61 -9.43
C PRO A 57 -22.07 5.04 -9.56
N LEU A 58 -21.67 5.45 -10.76
CA LEU A 58 -20.32 5.90 -11.09
C LEU A 58 -20.08 7.32 -10.55
N ALA A 59 -19.67 7.40 -9.28
CA ALA A 59 -19.43 8.64 -8.55
C ALA A 59 -18.65 8.37 -7.25
N GLU A 60 -17.34 8.54 -7.27
CA GLU A 60 -16.45 8.26 -6.14
C GLU A 60 -16.81 9.07 -4.90
N SER A 61 -17.19 10.34 -5.07
CA SER A 61 -17.72 11.18 -3.98
C SER A 61 -18.94 10.55 -3.31
N GLY A 62 -19.84 9.98 -4.10
CA GLY A 62 -21.03 9.25 -3.64
C GLY A 62 -20.67 7.98 -2.88
N ILE A 63 -19.70 7.21 -3.38
CA ILE A 63 -19.16 6.01 -2.71
C ILE A 63 -18.60 6.41 -1.33
N GLY A 64 -17.79 7.47 -1.27
CA GLY A 64 -17.22 7.96 -0.02
C GLY A 64 -18.27 8.45 0.98
N GLY A 65 -19.26 9.23 0.52
CA GLY A 65 -20.36 9.70 1.35
C GLY A 65 -21.24 8.55 1.88
N LEU A 66 -21.51 7.55 1.05
CA LEU A 66 -22.25 6.35 1.42
C LEU A 66 -21.52 5.55 2.51
N ALA A 67 -20.20 5.35 2.35
CA ALA A 67 -19.38 4.70 3.37
C ALA A 67 -19.45 5.43 4.72
N ILE A 68 -19.35 6.76 4.72
CA ILE A 68 -19.45 7.55 5.95
C ILE A 68 -20.83 7.39 6.60
N GLY A 69 -21.91 7.48 5.83
CA GLY A 69 -23.27 7.31 6.34
C GLY A 69 -23.51 5.93 6.95
N LEU A 70 -23.05 4.87 6.26
CA LEU A 70 -23.14 3.48 6.73
C LEU A 70 -22.36 3.27 8.03
N ALA A 71 -21.13 3.80 8.11
CA ALA A 71 -20.31 3.75 9.32
C ALA A 71 -21.02 4.40 10.53
N LEU A 72 -21.70 5.53 10.34
CA LEU A 72 -22.47 6.20 11.39
C LEU A 72 -23.69 5.38 11.87
N GLN A 73 -24.19 4.47 11.04
CA GLN A 73 -25.27 3.54 11.37
C GLN A 73 -24.77 2.17 11.89
N GLY A 74 -23.46 2.02 12.13
CA GLY A 74 -22.87 0.82 12.73
C GLY A 74 -22.41 -0.24 11.75
N PHE A 75 -22.45 0.03 10.44
CA PHE A 75 -21.82 -0.84 9.44
C PHE A 75 -20.29 -0.68 9.43
N ARG A 76 -19.61 -1.63 8.76
CA ARG A 76 -18.16 -1.66 8.55
C ARG A 76 -17.86 -1.65 7.04
N PRO A 77 -17.87 -0.47 6.40
CA PRO A 77 -17.76 -0.34 4.96
C PRO A 77 -16.36 -0.68 4.43
N VAL A 78 -16.31 -1.41 3.32
CA VAL A 78 -15.11 -1.69 2.53
C VAL A 78 -15.35 -1.19 1.09
N PRO A 79 -15.44 0.13 0.88
CA PRO A 79 -15.63 0.69 -0.45
C PRO A 79 -14.41 0.43 -1.36
N GLU A 80 -14.66 0.21 -2.64
CA GLU A 80 -13.64 0.17 -3.69
C GLU A 80 -13.69 1.46 -4.52
N ILE A 81 -12.54 2.13 -4.65
CA ILE A 81 -12.30 3.12 -5.71
C ILE A 81 -11.60 2.38 -6.85
N GLN A 82 -12.13 2.49 -8.07
CA GLN A 82 -11.77 1.56 -9.14
C GLN A 82 -10.30 1.65 -9.55
N PHE A 83 -9.70 2.85 -9.48
CA PHE A 83 -8.26 3.12 -9.63
C PHE A 83 -7.88 4.29 -8.73
N PHE A 84 -6.68 4.26 -8.13
CA PHE A 84 -6.35 5.27 -7.12
C PHE A 84 -6.11 6.66 -7.71
N GLY A 85 -5.93 6.79 -9.03
CA GLY A 85 -5.97 8.11 -9.68
C GLY A 85 -7.34 8.80 -9.58
N PHE A 86 -8.42 8.06 -9.34
CA PHE A 86 -9.77 8.62 -9.10
C PHE A 86 -9.99 9.02 -7.64
N VAL A 87 -8.93 9.01 -6.82
CA VAL A 87 -8.99 9.50 -5.44
C VAL A 87 -9.38 10.98 -5.40
N TYR A 88 -9.02 11.76 -6.44
CA TYR A 88 -9.30 13.20 -6.51
C TYR A 88 -10.79 13.51 -6.35
N GLU A 89 -11.66 12.67 -6.88
CA GLU A 89 -13.11 12.79 -6.89
C GLU A 89 -13.73 12.51 -5.51
N VAL A 90 -12.99 11.86 -4.60
CA VAL A 90 -13.44 11.47 -3.25
C VAL A 90 -12.56 12.06 -2.14
N MET A 91 -11.62 12.95 -2.46
CA MET A 91 -10.69 13.54 -1.50
C MET A 91 -11.38 14.23 -0.32
N ASP A 92 -12.51 14.93 -0.53
CA ASP A 92 -13.23 15.57 0.59
C ASP A 92 -13.81 14.53 1.56
N SER A 93 -14.43 13.47 1.05
CA SER A 93 -14.95 12.37 1.87
C SER A 93 -13.83 11.68 2.64
N ILE A 94 -12.68 11.43 2.01
CA ILE A 94 -11.51 10.80 2.66
C ILE A 94 -10.89 11.74 3.69
N SER A 95 -10.44 12.92 3.26
CA SER A 95 -9.58 13.80 4.06
C SER A 95 -10.32 14.83 4.89
N GLY A 96 -11.42 15.37 4.35
CA GLY A 96 -12.27 16.36 4.99
C GLY A 96 -13.27 15.75 5.97
N GLN A 97 -13.72 14.51 5.74
CA GLN A 97 -14.78 13.87 6.52
C GLN A 97 -14.29 12.68 7.35
N MET A 98 -14.05 11.50 6.75
CA MET A 98 -13.83 10.26 7.52
C MET A 98 -12.58 10.34 8.42
N ALA A 99 -11.47 10.88 7.90
CA ALA A 99 -10.22 11.08 8.67
C ALA A 99 -10.43 11.91 9.94
N ARG A 100 -11.37 12.86 9.88
CA ARG A 100 -11.61 13.84 10.95
C ARG A 100 -12.76 13.44 11.86
N MET A 101 -13.53 12.40 11.53
CA MET A 101 -14.78 12.06 12.23
C MET A 101 -14.56 11.84 13.73
N ARG A 102 -13.58 11.01 14.10
CA ARG A 102 -13.27 10.72 15.50
C ARG A 102 -12.84 11.99 16.25
N TYR A 103 -11.94 12.76 15.65
CA TYR A 103 -11.44 14.01 16.23
C TYR A 103 -12.56 15.05 16.40
N ARG A 104 -13.30 15.35 15.33
CA ARG A 104 -14.38 16.36 15.26
C ARG A 104 -15.47 16.10 16.29
N THR A 105 -15.72 14.85 16.62
CA THR A 105 -16.82 14.43 17.50
C THR A 105 -16.36 14.09 18.92
N GLY A 106 -15.09 14.34 19.26
CA GLY A 106 -14.55 14.00 20.58
C GLY A 106 -14.65 12.51 20.90
N GLY A 107 -14.57 11.64 19.89
CA GLY A 107 -14.70 10.19 20.01
C GLY A 107 -16.13 9.65 20.05
N ARG A 108 -17.16 10.51 19.97
CA ARG A 108 -18.57 10.06 19.95
C ARG A 108 -18.91 9.23 18.71
N PHE A 109 -18.32 9.56 17.57
CA PHE A 109 -18.41 8.78 16.33
C PHE A 109 -17.02 8.36 15.87
N HIS A 110 -16.95 7.29 15.08
CA HIS A 110 -15.73 6.84 14.41
C HIS A 110 -16.06 6.38 12.99
N ALA A 111 -15.04 6.11 12.20
CA ALA A 111 -15.17 5.72 10.80
C ALA A 111 -14.39 4.42 10.55
N PRO A 112 -14.96 3.24 10.88
CA PRO A 112 -14.36 1.93 10.65
C PRO A 112 -14.48 1.56 9.16
N ILE A 113 -13.77 2.31 8.31
CA ILE A 113 -13.88 2.26 6.85
C ILE A 113 -12.54 1.84 6.27
N THR A 114 -12.56 0.85 5.37
CA THR A 114 -11.38 0.45 4.59
C THR A 114 -11.60 0.78 3.13
N VAL A 115 -10.99 1.85 2.65
CA VAL A 115 -11.03 2.21 1.22
C VAL A 115 -9.97 1.41 0.48
N ARG A 116 -10.40 0.48 -0.37
CA ARG A 116 -9.50 -0.29 -1.24
C ARG A 116 -9.38 0.40 -2.59
N SER A 117 -8.19 0.36 -3.19
CA SER A 117 -7.99 0.87 -4.54
C SER A 117 -6.74 0.27 -5.20
N PRO A 118 -6.81 -0.17 -6.46
CA PRO A 118 -5.61 -0.53 -7.20
C PRO A 118 -4.80 0.69 -7.61
N PHE A 119 -3.49 0.52 -7.76
CA PHE A 119 -2.57 1.55 -8.26
C PHE A 119 -1.31 0.92 -8.88
N GLY A 120 -0.42 1.74 -9.41
CA GLY A 120 0.95 1.33 -9.76
C GLY A 120 1.11 0.75 -11.17
N GLY A 121 2.29 0.97 -11.71
CA GLY A 121 2.63 0.84 -13.12
C GLY A 121 3.08 -0.52 -13.62
N GLY A 122 3.52 -0.54 -14.88
CA GLY A 122 4.14 -1.70 -15.52
C GLY A 122 3.14 -2.69 -16.12
N VAL A 123 1.90 -2.25 -16.33
CA VAL A 123 0.80 -3.04 -16.91
C VAL A 123 0.09 -2.29 -18.06
N HIS A 124 0.69 -1.21 -18.57
CA HIS A 124 0.24 -0.50 -19.78
C HIS A 124 -1.21 0.01 -19.70
N THR A 125 -1.54 0.68 -18.59
CA THR A 125 -2.89 1.24 -18.41
C THR A 125 -3.09 2.54 -19.19
N PRO A 126 -4.36 2.97 -19.38
CA PRO A 126 -4.69 4.35 -19.73
C PRO A 126 -4.24 5.36 -18.66
N GLU A 127 -4.39 6.65 -18.98
CA GLU A 127 -4.08 7.78 -18.09
C GLU A 127 -4.80 7.67 -16.73
N LEU A 128 -4.17 8.13 -15.65
CA LEU A 128 -4.66 8.12 -14.27
C LEU A 128 -4.92 6.74 -13.63
N HIS A 129 -4.63 5.64 -14.32
CA HIS A 129 -4.89 4.31 -13.75
C HIS A 129 -3.71 3.79 -12.91
N ALA A 130 -2.48 4.25 -13.19
CA ALA A 130 -1.25 3.72 -12.59
C ALA A 130 -0.56 4.68 -11.61
N ASP A 131 -1.08 5.90 -11.43
CA ASP A 131 -0.47 6.90 -10.56
C ASP A 131 -0.33 6.42 -9.10
N SER A 132 0.86 6.69 -8.53
CA SER A 132 1.16 6.45 -7.12
C SER A 132 0.89 7.72 -6.31
N LEU A 133 -0.31 7.79 -5.73
CA LEU A 133 -0.82 8.98 -5.02
C LEU A 133 -0.85 8.81 -3.49
N GLU A 134 -0.18 7.80 -2.93
CA GLU A 134 -0.13 7.55 -1.49
C GLU A 134 0.41 8.74 -0.68
N GLY A 135 1.28 9.55 -1.30
CA GLY A 135 1.82 10.76 -0.69
C GLY A 135 0.75 11.79 -0.35
N LEU A 136 -0.38 11.83 -1.06
CA LEU A 136 -1.50 12.75 -0.76
C LEU A 136 -2.18 12.36 0.55
N VAL A 137 -2.55 11.09 0.68
CA VAL A 137 -3.31 10.57 1.83
C VAL A 137 -2.42 10.34 3.05
N ALA A 138 -1.11 10.09 2.86
CA ALA A 138 -0.15 9.97 3.96
C ALA A 138 0.03 11.28 4.75
N GLN A 139 -0.30 12.43 4.16
CA GLN A 139 -0.20 13.75 4.81
C GLN A 139 -1.42 14.09 5.68
N GLN A 140 -2.52 13.34 5.58
CA GLN A 140 -3.77 13.67 6.28
C GLN A 140 -3.85 12.96 7.65
N PRO A 141 -3.82 13.70 8.77
CA PRO A 141 -3.99 13.10 10.09
C PRO A 141 -5.34 12.40 10.24
N GLY A 142 -5.34 11.25 10.91
CA GLY A 142 -6.54 10.42 11.11
C GLY A 142 -6.76 9.35 10.04
N LEU A 143 -5.87 9.26 9.04
CA LEU A 143 -5.82 8.14 8.10
C LEU A 143 -4.64 7.21 8.41
N LYS A 144 -4.81 5.93 8.10
CA LYS A 144 -3.72 4.96 7.95
C LYS A 144 -3.62 4.58 6.48
N VAL A 145 -2.40 4.34 5.98
CA VAL A 145 -2.15 4.03 4.55
C VAL A 145 -1.28 2.79 4.46
N VAL A 146 -1.81 1.76 3.82
CA VAL A 146 -1.24 0.41 3.76
C VAL A 146 -1.07 -0.02 2.31
N ILE A 147 0.10 -0.59 2.01
CA ILE A 147 0.53 -0.97 0.65
C ILE A 147 1.24 -2.34 0.73
N PRO A 148 0.51 -3.47 0.63
CA PRO A 148 1.13 -4.79 0.63
C PRO A 148 1.97 -5.04 -0.63
N SER A 149 3.01 -5.86 -0.49
CA SER A 149 3.86 -6.32 -1.61
C SER A 149 3.74 -7.82 -1.90
N THR A 150 3.06 -8.58 -1.04
CA THR A 150 2.94 -10.04 -1.14
C THR A 150 1.52 -10.55 -0.87
N PRO A 151 1.11 -11.72 -1.40
CA PRO A 151 -0.16 -12.34 -1.05
C PRO A 151 -0.35 -12.55 0.45
N TYR A 152 0.70 -12.98 1.17
CA TYR A 152 0.64 -13.15 2.62
C TYR A 152 0.34 -11.83 3.34
N ASP A 153 1.07 -10.77 2.97
CA ASP A 153 0.87 -9.44 3.56
C ASP A 153 -0.51 -8.88 3.20
N ALA A 154 -0.95 -9.01 1.95
CA ALA A 154 -2.22 -8.48 1.47
C ALA A 154 -3.40 -9.03 2.28
N LYS A 155 -3.45 -10.35 2.52
CA LYS A 155 -4.52 -10.93 3.33
C LYS A 155 -4.47 -10.48 4.79
N GLY A 156 -3.32 -10.61 5.44
CA GLY A 156 -3.20 -10.30 6.87
C GLY A 156 -3.41 -8.82 7.18
N LEU A 157 -2.92 -7.93 6.32
CA LEU A 157 -3.10 -6.49 6.45
C LEU A 157 -4.52 -6.06 6.10
N LEU A 158 -5.18 -6.65 5.09
CA LEU A 158 -6.55 -6.29 4.75
C LEU A 158 -7.53 -6.70 5.85
N ILE A 159 -7.36 -7.89 6.44
CA ILE A 159 -8.12 -8.31 7.62
C ILE A 159 -7.90 -7.30 8.77
N SER A 160 -6.65 -6.88 8.99
CA SER A 160 -6.33 -5.90 10.04
C SER A 160 -6.94 -4.52 9.76
N ALA A 161 -6.95 -4.09 8.49
CA ALA A 161 -7.55 -2.85 8.05
C ALA A 161 -9.07 -2.85 8.26
N ILE A 162 -9.75 -3.91 7.80
CA ILE A 162 -11.19 -4.08 7.98
C ILE A 162 -11.56 -4.04 9.46
N ARG A 163 -10.75 -4.65 10.35
CA ARG A 163 -11.00 -4.67 11.81
C ARG A 163 -10.64 -3.37 12.51
N ASP A 164 -9.82 -2.52 11.91
CA ASP A 164 -9.48 -1.22 12.46
C ASP A 164 -10.75 -0.36 12.61
N ASN A 165 -10.77 0.49 13.62
CA ASN A 165 -11.92 1.38 13.88
C ASN A 165 -11.67 2.81 13.39
N ASP A 166 -10.52 3.06 12.79
CA ASP A 166 -10.16 4.29 12.08
C ASP A 166 -10.09 4.04 10.57
N PRO A 167 -10.19 5.08 9.73
CA PRO A 167 -10.14 4.90 8.29
C PRO A 167 -8.77 4.40 7.81
N VAL A 168 -8.78 3.38 6.96
CA VAL A 168 -7.59 2.81 6.33
C VAL A 168 -7.72 2.91 4.81
N ILE A 169 -6.69 3.48 4.17
CA ILE A 169 -6.51 3.43 2.71
C ILE A 169 -5.62 2.23 2.40
N PHE A 170 -6.14 1.29 1.63
CA PHE A 170 -5.48 0.03 1.28
C PHE A 170 -5.19 -0.02 -0.22
N LEU A 171 -3.92 0.14 -0.59
CA LEU A 171 -3.49 0.32 -1.98
C LEU A 171 -2.90 -0.96 -2.56
N GLU A 172 -3.46 -1.42 -3.68
CA GLU A 172 -3.20 -2.74 -4.23
C GLU A 172 -2.44 -2.62 -5.55
N HIS A 173 -1.15 -2.94 -5.54
CA HIS A 173 -0.34 -2.73 -6.73
C HIS A 173 -0.77 -3.65 -7.89
N MET A 174 -1.19 -3.09 -9.02
CA MET A 174 -1.80 -3.83 -10.14
C MET A 174 -0.87 -4.89 -10.72
N LYS A 175 0.40 -4.53 -10.95
CA LYS A 175 1.47 -5.46 -11.39
C LYS A 175 1.61 -6.67 -10.47
N LEU A 176 1.28 -6.55 -9.18
CA LEU A 176 1.45 -7.62 -8.19
C LEU A 176 0.23 -8.55 -8.07
N TYR A 177 -0.93 -8.19 -8.61
CA TYR A 177 -2.16 -8.98 -8.44
C TYR A 177 -2.00 -10.46 -8.83
N ARG A 178 -1.26 -10.72 -9.92
CA ARG A 178 -1.11 -12.06 -10.52
C ARG A 178 0.34 -12.39 -10.92
N SER A 179 1.33 -11.61 -10.50
CA SER A 179 2.73 -11.79 -10.92
C SER A 179 3.40 -13.03 -10.31
N PHE A 180 2.99 -13.44 -9.11
CA PHE A 180 3.48 -14.66 -8.47
C PHE A 180 2.42 -15.27 -7.54
N ARG A 181 2.67 -16.51 -7.12
CA ARG A 181 1.91 -17.21 -6.08
C ARG A 181 2.79 -17.36 -4.85
N GLN A 182 2.20 -17.25 -3.68
CA GLN A 182 2.84 -17.49 -2.40
C GLN A 182 1.98 -18.42 -1.55
N GLU A 183 2.61 -19.14 -0.64
CA GLU A 183 1.88 -19.87 0.38
C GLU A 183 1.18 -18.91 1.33
N VAL A 184 -0.14 -19.02 1.42
CA VAL A 184 -0.99 -18.20 2.28
C VAL A 184 -1.78 -19.13 3.21
N PRO A 185 -1.75 -18.91 4.54
CA PRO A 185 -2.58 -19.67 5.47
C PRO A 185 -4.06 -19.52 5.14
N GLU A 186 -4.80 -20.62 5.20
CA GLU A 186 -6.26 -20.60 5.15
C GLU A 186 -6.84 -20.07 6.47
N GLY A 187 -8.08 -19.60 6.46
CA GLY A 187 -8.73 -19.05 7.66
C GLY A 187 -8.22 -17.65 8.02
N GLU A 188 -8.42 -17.23 9.27
CA GLU A 188 -8.06 -15.88 9.71
C GLU A 188 -6.63 -15.79 10.25
N TYR A 189 -5.93 -14.71 9.88
CA TYR A 189 -4.75 -14.20 10.57
C TYR A 189 -4.66 -12.69 10.35
N THR A 190 -3.86 -12.01 11.17
CA THR A 190 -3.68 -10.56 11.08
C THR A 190 -2.20 -10.22 11.05
N ILE A 191 -1.87 -9.09 10.42
CA ILE A 191 -0.55 -8.49 10.42
C ILE A 191 -0.72 -7.07 10.98
N PRO A 192 0.05 -6.65 11.99
CA PRO A 192 -0.09 -5.32 12.56
C PRO A 192 0.10 -4.22 11.52
N ILE A 193 -0.86 -3.29 11.44
CA ILE A 193 -0.68 -2.04 10.70
C ILE A 193 0.36 -1.19 11.43
N GLY A 194 1.21 -0.50 10.67
CA GLY A 194 2.31 0.31 11.20
C GLY A 194 3.55 -0.51 11.56
N LYS A 195 3.66 -1.76 11.07
CA LYS A 195 4.86 -2.59 11.24
C LYS A 195 5.46 -3.02 9.91
N ALA A 196 6.74 -2.69 9.72
CA ALA A 196 7.53 -3.08 8.57
C ALA A 196 7.92 -4.57 8.65
N ASP A 197 8.50 -5.08 7.57
CA ASP A 197 9.03 -6.44 7.49
C ASP A 197 10.42 -6.43 6.85
N ILE A 198 11.38 -7.13 7.45
CA ILE A 198 12.71 -7.30 6.88
C ILE A 198 12.64 -8.49 5.92
N LYS A 199 12.51 -8.19 4.62
CA LYS A 199 12.39 -9.22 3.57
C LYS A 199 13.71 -9.94 3.28
N ARG A 200 14.82 -9.29 3.62
CA ARG A 200 16.18 -9.83 3.53
C ARG A 200 17.06 -9.12 4.55
N GLU A 201 17.76 -9.87 5.38
CA GLU A 201 18.76 -9.30 6.28
C GLU A 201 20.04 -8.93 5.51
N GLY A 202 20.69 -7.86 5.96
CA GLY A 202 22.00 -7.45 5.46
C GLY A 202 22.71 -6.50 6.43
N THR A 203 23.98 -6.20 6.14
CA THR A 203 24.86 -5.46 7.06
C THR A 203 25.46 -4.18 6.52
N ASP A 204 25.46 -3.97 5.20
CA ASP A 204 26.27 -2.91 4.59
C ASP A 204 25.43 -1.68 4.20
N VAL A 205 24.16 -1.90 3.85
CA VAL A 205 23.23 -0.83 3.46
C VAL A 205 21.77 -1.27 3.64
N SER A 206 20.94 -0.36 4.15
CA SER A 206 19.50 -0.53 4.27
C SER A 206 18.76 0.03 3.05
N VAL A 207 17.98 -0.80 2.38
CA VAL A 207 17.05 -0.40 1.31
C VAL A 207 15.63 -0.43 1.86
N ILE A 208 15.05 0.76 2.05
CA ILE A 208 13.69 0.95 2.57
C ILE A 208 12.73 1.18 1.40
N THR A 209 11.67 0.40 1.31
CA THR A 209 10.76 0.42 0.15
C THR A 209 9.36 -0.13 0.46
N TYR A 210 8.46 -0.13 -0.52
CA TYR A 210 7.08 -0.62 -0.41
C TYR A 210 6.49 -0.96 -1.79
N GLY A 211 5.35 -1.66 -1.84
CA GLY A 211 4.68 -2.03 -3.09
C GLY A 211 5.55 -2.87 -4.02
N ALA A 212 5.52 -2.61 -5.33
CA ALA A 212 6.31 -3.38 -6.31
C ALA A 212 7.82 -3.15 -6.17
N MET A 213 8.25 -2.03 -5.59
CA MET A 213 9.65 -1.70 -5.41
C MET A 213 10.37 -2.62 -4.40
N VAL A 214 9.62 -3.35 -3.56
CA VAL A 214 10.15 -4.46 -2.74
C VAL A 214 10.81 -5.52 -3.62
N HIS A 215 10.16 -5.91 -4.71
CA HIS A 215 10.67 -6.96 -5.61
C HIS A 215 11.86 -6.49 -6.44
N GLU A 216 11.85 -5.24 -6.91
CA GLU A 216 13.00 -4.63 -7.57
C GLU A 216 14.20 -4.49 -6.62
N SER A 217 13.96 -4.17 -5.35
CA SER A 217 14.99 -4.07 -4.31
C SER A 217 15.57 -5.44 -3.93
N LEU A 218 14.74 -6.48 -3.80
CA LEU A 218 15.21 -7.86 -3.57
C LEU A 218 16.07 -8.37 -4.73
N LYS A 219 15.70 -8.03 -5.97
CA LYS A 219 16.50 -8.34 -7.15
C LYS A 219 17.83 -7.59 -7.13
N ALA A 220 17.83 -6.29 -6.83
CA ALA A 220 19.05 -5.49 -6.68
C ALA A 220 19.97 -6.07 -5.59
N ALA A 221 19.44 -6.41 -4.42
CA ALA A 221 20.17 -7.04 -3.33
C ALA A 221 20.82 -8.38 -3.76
N SER A 222 20.14 -9.16 -4.59
CA SER A 222 20.67 -10.45 -5.10
C SER A 222 21.82 -10.27 -6.09
N GLU A 223 21.83 -9.19 -6.87
CA GLU A 223 22.96 -8.86 -7.75
C GLU A 223 24.13 -8.25 -6.97
N LEU A 224 23.85 -7.36 -6.02
CA LEU A 224 24.86 -6.71 -5.17
C LEU A 224 25.61 -7.69 -4.27
N GLU A 225 24.97 -8.75 -3.81
CA GLU A 225 25.62 -9.84 -3.07
C GLU A 225 26.76 -10.49 -3.86
N LYS A 226 26.61 -10.61 -5.19
CA LYS A 226 27.66 -11.16 -6.06
C LYS A 226 28.88 -10.25 -6.14
N GLU A 227 28.70 -8.98 -5.80
CA GLU A 227 29.75 -7.96 -5.70
C GLU A 227 30.23 -7.79 -4.25
N GLY A 228 29.76 -8.62 -3.31
CA GLY A 228 30.16 -8.59 -1.90
C GLY A 228 29.49 -7.49 -1.08
N ILE A 229 28.35 -6.94 -1.52
CA ILE A 229 27.58 -5.93 -0.79
C ILE A 229 26.33 -6.59 -0.18
N SER A 230 26.27 -6.62 1.15
CA SER A 230 25.17 -7.17 1.93
C SER A 230 24.06 -6.14 2.14
N VAL A 231 22.97 -6.29 1.38
CA VAL A 231 21.84 -5.36 1.41
C VAL A 231 20.72 -5.88 2.31
N GLU A 232 20.32 -5.07 3.29
CA GLU A 232 19.09 -5.28 4.05
C GLU A 232 17.90 -4.67 3.30
N VAL A 233 16.83 -5.43 3.08
CA VAL A 233 15.60 -4.93 2.41
C VAL A 233 14.46 -4.86 3.40
N VAL A 234 14.00 -3.63 3.66
CA VAL A 234 12.88 -3.32 4.56
C VAL A 234 11.65 -2.97 3.72
N ASP A 235 10.62 -3.82 3.75
CA ASP A 235 9.29 -3.50 3.23
C ASP A 235 8.50 -2.77 4.32
N LEU A 236 8.14 -1.51 4.07
CA LEU A 236 7.39 -0.70 5.02
C LEU A 236 6.03 -1.30 5.34
N ARG A 237 5.35 -1.91 4.35
CA ARG A 237 3.95 -2.36 4.36
C ARG A 237 2.91 -1.28 4.69
N THR A 238 3.12 -0.50 5.73
CA THR A 238 2.35 0.69 6.10
C THR A 238 3.22 1.93 5.89
N VAL A 239 2.75 2.86 5.06
CA VAL A 239 3.46 4.11 4.78
C VAL A 239 3.00 5.26 5.68
N GLN A 240 1.85 5.10 6.35
CA GLN A 240 1.38 6.00 7.40
C GLN A 240 0.54 5.20 8.42
N PRO A 241 0.94 5.10 9.69
CA PRO A 241 2.21 5.56 10.27
C PRO A 241 3.41 4.69 9.86
N LEU A 242 4.60 5.29 9.80
CA LEU A 242 5.86 4.58 9.58
C LEU A 242 6.26 3.76 10.81
N ASP A 243 6.86 2.59 10.58
CA ASP A 243 7.52 1.81 11.62
C ASP A 243 8.93 2.35 11.90
N ILE A 244 8.99 3.48 12.59
CA ILE A 244 10.24 4.20 12.89
C ILE A 244 11.25 3.28 13.59
N GLU A 245 10.80 2.41 14.50
CA GLU A 245 11.68 1.50 15.23
C GLU A 245 12.46 0.58 14.30
N THR A 246 11.78 -0.10 13.38
CA THR A 246 12.40 -1.02 12.42
C THR A 246 13.30 -0.27 11.43
N ILE A 247 12.87 0.89 10.93
CA ILE A 247 13.66 1.70 10.00
C ILE A 247 14.97 2.15 10.66
N ILE A 248 14.90 2.75 11.85
CA ILE A 248 16.06 3.28 12.54
C ILE A 248 17.01 2.17 12.97
N ALA A 249 16.49 1.05 13.51
CA ALA A 249 17.35 -0.09 13.87
C ALA A 249 18.11 -0.65 12.66
N SER A 250 17.47 -0.73 11.50
CA SER A 250 18.13 -1.14 10.25
C SER A 250 19.24 -0.18 9.85
N VAL A 251 18.95 1.14 9.86
CA VAL A 251 19.93 2.17 9.46
C VAL A 251 21.08 2.30 10.45
N GLU A 252 20.84 2.21 11.75
CA GLU A 252 21.91 2.24 12.76
C GLU A 252 22.85 1.03 12.64
N LYS A 253 22.31 -0.12 12.22
CA LYS A 253 23.10 -1.32 11.99
C LYS A 253 23.99 -1.21 10.75
N THR A 254 23.46 -0.66 9.66
CA THR A 254 24.17 -0.63 8.36
C THR A 254 24.95 0.67 8.12
N GLY A 255 24.62 1.74 8.85
CA GLY A 255 25.18 3.07 8.71
C GLY A 255 24.84 3.79 7.39
N ARG A 256 24.13 3.14 6.47
CA ARG A 256 23.88 3.63 5.10
C ARG A 256 22.48 3.28 4.66
N ALA A 257 21.81 4.18 3.94
CA ALA A 257 20.43 3.94 3.53
C ALA A 257 20.07 4.49 2.14
N VAL A 258 19.19 3.76 1.46
CA VAL A 258 18.53 4.17 0.22
C VAL A 258 17.02 3.96 0.37
N VAL A 259 16.21 4.97 0.03
CA VAL A 259 14.75 4.84 0.01
C VAL A 259 14.27 4.72 -1.43
N VAL A 260 13.49 3.69 -1.74
CA VAL A 260 13.04 3.36 -3.10
C VAL A 260 11.52 3.42 -3.17
N GLN A 261 10.99 4.23 -4.09
CA GLN A 261 9.55 4.33 -4.37
C GLN A 261 9.28 4.39 -5.87
N GLU A 262 8.09 3.97 -6.28
CA GLU A 262 7.65 4.11 -7.67
C GLU A 262 7.19 5.55 -7.98
N ALA A 263 6.56 6.21 -7.01
CA ALA A 263 6.12 7.59 -7.14
C ALA A 263 7.26 8.55 -7.52
N GLN A 264 6.89 9.63 -8.21
CA GLN A 264 7.79 10.72 -8.58
C GLN A 264 8.56 11.27 -7.38
N LYS A 265 9.76 11.80 -7.63
CA LYS A 265 10.67 12.26 -6.57
C LYS A 265 10.10 13.37 -5.68
N GLN A 266 9.21 14.21 -6.20
CA GLN A 266 8.47 15.23 -5.42
C GLN A 266 7.25 14.68 -4.67
N ALA A 267 6.82 13.45 -4.98
CA ALA A 267 5.63 12.79 -4.45
C ALA A 267 6.04 11.60 -3.55
N GLY A 268 5.08 10.70 -3.30
CA GLY A 268 5.26 9.54 -2.42
C GLY A 268 5.62 9.95 -0.99
N ILE A 269 6.35 9.08 -0.30
CA ILE A 269 6.68 9.22 1.13
C ILE A 269 8.19 9.18 1.42
N ALA A 270 9.03 8.95 0.40
CA ALA A 270 10.47 8.80 0.60
C ALA A 270 11.10 10.03 1.25
N ALA A 271 10.60 11.23 0.97
CA ALA A 271 11.10 12.45 1.61
C ALA A 271 10.87 12.44 3.14
N ASN A 272 9.71 11.96 3.61
CA ASN A 272 9.43 11.84 5.04
C ASN A 272 10.30 10.77 5.69
N VAL A 273 10.48 9.61 5.05
CA VAL A 273 11.39 8.55 5.54
C VAL A 273 12.83 9.08 5.67
N VAL A 274 13.34 9.78 4.64
CA VAL A 274 14.67 10.40 4.68
C VAL A 274 14.79 11.40 5.82
N ALA A 275 13.78 12.25 6.03
CA ALA A 275 13.78 13.23 7.10
C ALA A 275 13.82 12.57 8.49
N GLU A 276 12.98 11.56 8.73
CA GLU A 276 12.94 10.82 10.00
C GLU A 276 14.27 10.10 10.29
N ILE A 277 14.92 9.53 9.27
CA ILE A 277 16.25 8.93 9.41
C ILE A 277 17.29 9.99 9.77
N ASN A 278 17.33 11.11 9.05
CA ASN A 278 18.30 12.17 9.31
C ASN A 278 18.06 12.88 10.66
N GLU A 279 16.84 12.88 11.18
CA GLU A 279 16.56 13.45 12.51
C GLU A 279 17.03 12.52 13.63
N ARG A 280 16.86 11.20 13.45
CA ARG A 280 16.99 10.22 14.54
C ARG A 280 18.30 9.44 14.53
N ALA A 281 18.88 9.20 13.35
CA ALA A 281 20.06 8.34 13.17
C ALA A 281 21.26 9.09 12.56
N ILE A 282 21.28 10.42 12.60
CA ILE A 282 22.36 11.23 11.98
C ILE A 282 23.77 10.85 12.45
N LEU A 283 23.90 10.44 13.71
CA LEU A 283 25.19 10.04 14.30
C LEU A 283 25.67 8.67 13.82
N SER A 284 24.79 7.88 13.22
CA SER A 284 25.08 6.55 12.68
C SER A 284 25.27 6.58 11.16
N LEU A 285 24.93 7.70 10.48
CA LEU A 285 25.03 7.81 9.04
C LEU A 285 26.48 7.99 8.56
N GLU A 286 26.96 7.04 7.77
CA GLU A 286 28.24 7.12 7.07
C GLU A 286 28.15 7.75 5.67
N ALA A 287 26.93 7.93 5.16
CA ALA A 287 26.65 8.50 3.85
C ALA A 287 25.29 9.21 3.84
N PRO A 288 25.04 10.15 2.90
CA PRO A 288 23.73 10.75 2.74
C PRO A 288 22.70 9.68 2.35
N VAL A 289 21.52 9.75 2.95
CA VAL A 289 20.39 8.89 2.56
C VAL A 289 19.90 9.32 1.18
N LEU A 290 20.08 8.45 0.18
CA LEU A 290 19.67 8.74 -1.20
C LEU A 290 18.27 8.18 -1.49
N ARG A 291 17.65 8.71 -2.56
CA ARG A 291 16.32 8.29 -3.01
C ARG A 291 16.38 7.80 -4.45
N VAL A 292 15.75 6.65 -4.69
CA VAL A 292 15.37 6.15 -6.01
C VAL A 292 13.87 6.37 -6.15
N ALA A 293 13.49 7.18 -7.13
CA ALA A 293 12.13 7.60 -7.38
C ALA A 293 11.97 7.92 -8.87
N ALA A 294 10.74 7.92 -9.36
CA ALA A 294 10.50 8.27 -10.76
C ALA A 294 10.83 9.76 -11.05
N PRO A 295 11.08 10.12 -12.32
CA PRO A 295 11.25 11.51 -12.74
C PRO A 295 10.05 12.39 -12.38
N ASP A 296 10.28 13.68 -12.09
CA ASP A 296 9.23 14.66 -11.76
C ASP A 296 8.47 15.12 -13.01
N THR A 297 7.75 14.18 -13.63
CA THR A 297 6.80 14.38 -14.72
C THR A 297 5.45 13.79 -14.32
N VAL A 298 4.40 14.04 -15.11
CA VAL A 298 3.18 13.23 -15.05
C VAL A 298 3.53 11.74 -15.29
N TYR A 299 2.73 10.82 -14.75
CA TYR A 299 2.89 9.40 -15.06
C TYR A 299 2.89 9.19 -16.59
N PRO A 300 3.82 8.40 -17.14
CA PRO A 300 4.02 8.32 -18.58
C PRO A 300 2.88 7.57 -19.27
N PHE A 301 2.68 7.85 -20.56
CA PHE A 301 1.97 6.91 -21.43
C PHE A 301 2.68 5.55 -21.46
N SER A 302 1.90 4.48 -21.67
CA SER A 302 2.33 3.09 -21.49
C SER A 302 3.64 2.73 -22.20
N GLN A 303 3.89 3.27 -23.39
CA GLN A 303 5.13 3.01 -24.15
C GLN A 303 6.41 3.52 -23.48
N ALA A 304 6.31 4.52 -22.61
CA ALA A 304 7.43 5.11 -21.90
C ALA A 304 7.61 4.54 -20.47
N GLU A 305 6.73 3.66 -19.98
CA GLU A 305 6.88 2.99 -18.68
C GLU A 305 8.27 2.34 -18.49
N PRO A 306 8.84 1.59 -19.47
CA PRO A 306 10.10 0.86 -19.24
C PRO A 306 11.32 1.75 -19.03
N VAL A 307 11.28 3.00 -19.48
CA VAL A 307 12.39 3.97 -19.35
C VAL A 307 12.15 4.99 -18.22
N TRP A 308 10.98 4.96 -17.60
CA TRP A 308 10.56 5.93 -16.57
C TRP A 308 10.40 5.28 -15.20
N LEU A 309 9.85 4.06 -15.13
CA LEU A 309 9.65 3.35 -13.87
C LEU A 309 11.01 3.00 -13.25
N PRO A 310 11.23 3.34 -11.97
CA PRO A 310 12.40 2.86 -11.25
C PRO A 310 12.46 1.34 -11.25
N ASN A 311 13.65 0.80 -11.48
CA ASN A 311 13.88 -0.63 -11.55
C ASN A 311 15.14 -1.02 -10.76
N PHE A 312 15.37 -2.33 -10.64
CA PHE A 312 16.50 -2.86 -9.88
C PHE A 312 17.86 -2.29 -10.28
N LYS A 313 18.07 -1.83 -11.53
CA LYS A 313 19.34 -1.21 -11.95
C LYS A 313 19.55 0.15 -11.31
N ASP A 314 18.50 0.96 -11.18
CA ASP A 314 18.55 2.27 -10.52
C ASP A 314 18.84 2.12 -9.03
N VAL A 315 18.30 1.06 -8.42
CA VAL A 315 18.60 0.66 -7.03
C VAL A 315 20.07 0.25 -6.89
N ILE A 316 20.59 -0.61 -7.78
CA ILE A 316 22.01 -1.02 -7.78
C ILE A 316 22.93 0.21 -7.90
N GLU A 317 22.66 1.10 -8.86
CA GLU A 317 23.48 2.28 -9.10
C GLU A 317 23.49 3.19 -7.87
N THR A 318 22.33 3.40 -7.25
CA THR A 318 22.20 4.29 -6.08
C THR A 318 22.83 3.69 -4.84
N VAL A 319 22.68 2.38 -4.61
CA VAL A 319 23.39 1.69 -3.53
C VAL A 319 24.90 1.83 -3.71
N LYS A 320 25.43 1.59 -4.92
CA LYS A 320 26.86 1.77 -5.19
C LYS A 320 27.34 3.19 -4.88
N LYS A 321 26.57 4.22 -5.23
CA LYS A 321 26.88 5.62 -4.88
C LYS A 321 26.98 5.83 -3.38
N VAL A 322 26.06 5.26 -2.60
CA VAL A 322 26.07 5.35 -1.13
C VAL A 322 27.24 4.58 -0.53
N MET A 323 27.60 3.43 -1.08
CA MET A 323 28.74 2.62 -0.61
C MET A 323 30.11 3.28 -0.85
N THR A 324 30.21 4.21 -1.82
CA THR A 324 31.47 4.88 -2.18
C THR A 324 31.55 6.35 -1.75
N PHE A 325 30.66 6.81 -0.86
CA PHE A 325 30.74 8.13 -0.24
C PHE A 325 31.88 8.17 0.79
#